data_AF-A0A834RQL9-F1
#
_entry.id   AF-A0A834RQL9-F1
#
_cell.length_a   1.000
_cell.length_b   1.000
_cell.length_c   1.000
_cell.angle_alpha   90.00
_cell.angle_beta   90.00
_cell.angle_gamma   90.00
#
_symmetry.space_group_name_H-M   'P 1'
#
loop_
_entity.id
_entity.type
_entity.pdbx_description
1 polymer ?
#
loop_
_entity_poly.entity_id
_entity_poly.type
_entity_poly.pdbx_seq_one_letter_code
_entity_poly.pdbx_strand_id
1 'polypeptide(L)'
;MPWATHMTTAVRTGGPGASGLSVLVIATNSPGLAHRRIPNSGQKAGGASFVELDNVRVPTANLIGAENAGFPIVMRNFNKERFIMAVGYHR
;
A
#
# COMPACT_ATOMS: atom_id res chain seq x y z
N MET A 1 -8.41 0.87 -10.18
CA MET A 1 -7.03 1.34 -10.21
C MET A 1 -6.56 1.26 -11.65
N PRO A 2 -6.99 2.20 -12.51
CA PRO A 2 -6.77 2.08 -13.94
C PRO A 2 -5.29 2.23 -14.36
N TRP A 3 -4.40 2.66 -13.46
CA TRP A 3 -3.01 2.97 -13.77
C TRP A 3 -1.97 2.24 -12.94
N ALA A 4 -2.32 1.73 -11.75
CA ALA A 4 -1.38 0.93 -10.96
C ALA A 4 -1.41 -0.52 -11.45
N THR A 5 -0.26 -1.06 -11.85
CA THR A 5 -0.11 -2.48 -12.20
C THR A 5 0.10 -3.35 -10.97
N HIS A 6 0.65 -2.77 -9.89
CA HIS A 6 0.94 -3.44 -8.63
C HIS A 6 0.75 -2.47 -7.45
N MET A 7 0.53 -3.02 -6.26
CA MET A 7 0.47 -2.30 -5.00
C MET A 7 1.57 -2.76 -4.07
N THR A 8 2.21 -1.82 -3.38
CA THR A 8 3.06 -2.09 -2.22
C THR A 8 2.16 -2.08 -0.99
N THR A 9 1.84 -3.25 -0.46
CA THR A 9 0.77 -3.44 0.52
C THR A 9 1.36 -3.85 1.87
N ALA A 10 1.07 -3.08 2.90
CA ALA A 10 1.33 -3.51 4.27
C ALA A 10 0.31 -4.59 4.67
N VAL A 11 0.79 -5.76 5.08
CA VAL A 11 -0.01 -6.92 5.47
C VAL A 11 0.42 -7.42 6.84
N ARG A 12 -0.48 -8.10 7.56
CA ARG A 12 -0.11 -8.77 8.82
C ARG A 12 0.27 -10.21 8.52
N THR A 13 1.49 -10.59 8.88
CA THR A 13 2.02 -11.96 8.77
C THR A 13 2.32 -12.57 10.15
N GLY A 14 2.55 -11.72 11.15
CA GLY A 14 2.80 -12.15 12.53
C GLY A 14 1.67 -11.78 13.49
N GLY A 15 2.05 -11.59 14.76
CA GLY A 15 1.14 -11.23 15.84
C GLY A 15 0.54 -9.82 15.75
N PRO A 16 -0.18 -9.38 16.78
CA PRO A 16 -0.73 -8.03 16.86
C PRO A 16 0.39 -6.96 16.93
N GLY A 17 0.03 -5.73 16.58
CA GLY A 17 0.95 -4.58 16.65
C GLY A 17 1.85 -4.41 15.41
N ALA A 18 2.81 -3.49 15.53
CA ALA A 18 3.70 -3.06 14.46
C ALA A 18 4.72 -4.14 14.06
N SER A 19 5.16 -4.95 15.02
CA SER A 19 6.11 -6.05 14.81
C SER A 19 5.53 -7.23 14.04
N GLY A 20 4.22 -7.29 13.78
CA GLY A 20 3.61 -8.34 12.97
C GLY A 20 3.35 -7.95 11.52
N LEU A 21 3.81 -6.76 11.09
CA LEU A 21 3.57 -6.24 9.75
C LEU A 21 4.71 -6.61 8.80
N SER A 22 4.35 -6.99 7.59
CA SER A 22 5.22 -7.20 6.43
C SER A 22 4.76 -6.31 5.28
N VAL A 23 5.59 -6.21 4.23
CA VAL A 23 5.22 -5.49 3.01
C VAL A 23 5.29 -6.44 1.82
N LEU A 24 4.19 -6.61 1.09
CA LEU A 24 4.11 -7.45 -0.10
C LEU A 24 3.82 -6.61 -1.34
N VAL A 25 4.43 -6.97 -2.47
CA VAL A 25 4.02 -6.50 -3.79
C VAL A 25 2.86 -7.37 -4.30
N ILE A 26 1.69 -6.77 -4.50
CA ILE A 26 0.49 -7.47 -4.98
C ILE A 26 0.12 -6.92 -6.36
N ALA A 27 0.01 -7.81 -7.36
CA ALA A 27 -0.41 -7.41 -8.70
C ALA A 27 -1.90 -7.05 -8.72
N THR A 28 -2.27 -5.96 -9.39
CA THR A 28 -3.67 -5.47 -9.38
C THR A 28 -4.62 -6.33 -10.21
N ASN A 29 -4.09 -7.27 -11.00
CA ASN A 29 -4.84 -8.29 -11.72
C ASN A 29 -4.89 -9.64 -10.98
N SER A 30 -4.44 -9.71 -9.72
CA SER A 30 -4.46 -10.96 -8.95
C SER A 30 -5.89 -11.47 -8.76
N PRO A 31 -6.15 -12.78 -8.92
CA PRO A 31 -7.45 -13.36 -8.62
C PRO A 31 -7.87 -13.06 -7.18
N GLY A 32 -9.12 -12.64 -6.97
CA GLY A 32 -9.65 -12.24 -5.66
C GLY A 32 -9.42 -10.78 -5.28
N LEU A 33 -8.73 -10.00 -6.12
CA LEU A 33 -8.58 -8.55 -5.93
C LEU A 33 -9.69 -7.81 -6.67
N ALA A 34 -10.49 -7.04 -5.93
CA ALA A 34 -11.46 -6.10 -6.48
C ALA A 34 -11.10 -4.68 -6.07
N HIS A 35 -11.53 -3.69 -6.87
CA HIS A 35 -11.34 -2.30 -6.52
C HIS A 35 -12.44 -1.42 -7.09
N ARG A 36 -12.71 -0.30 -6.42
CA ARG A 36 -13.63 0.74 -6.90
C ARG A 36 -13.08 2.14 -6.64
N ARG A 37 -13.47 3.11 -7.46
CA ARG A 37 -13.05 4.50 -7.29
C ARG A 37 -13.69 5.10 -6.04
N ILE A 38 -12.93 5.87 -5.28
CA ILE A 38 -13.44 6.71 -4.19
C ILE A 38 -13.58 8.15 -4.72
N PRO A 39 -14.80 8.73 -4.68
CA PRO A 39 -15.00 10.14 -4.95
C PRO A 39 -14.32 10.99 -3.86
N ASN A 40 -13.53 11.98 -4.25
CA ASN A 40 -12.80 12.87 -3.35
C ASN A 40 -13.27 14.32 -3.53
N SER A 41 -13.20 15.10 -2.45
CA SER A 41 -13.57 16.53 -2.45
C SER A 41 -12.54 17.39 -3.21
N GLY A 42 -11.29 16.94 -3.27
CA GLY A 42 -10.18 17.54 -4.03
C GLY A 42 -9.26 16.45 -4.60
N GLN A 43 -8.19 16.85 -5.30
CA GLN A 43 -7.27 15.89 -5.97
C GLN A 43 -8.01 14.92 -6.93
N LYS A 44 -9.00 15.43 -7.69
CA LYS A 44 -9.84 14.62 -8.59
C LYS A 44 -9.05 13.90 -9.70
N ALA A 45 -7.93 14.48 -10.11
CA ALA A 45 -6.99 13.85 -11.04
C ALA A 45 -6.28 12.63 -10.41
N GLY A 46 -6.11 12.62 -9.09
CA GLY A 46 -5.64 11.46 -8.34
C GLY A 46 -6.75 10.41 -8.20
N GLY A 47 -6.40 9.14 -8.28
CA GLY A 47 -7.36 8.03 -8.32
C GLY A 47 -7.31 7.16 -7.09
N ALA A 48 -7.70 7.79 -5.99
CA ALA A 48 -8.00 7.10 -4.75
C ALA A 48 -8.96 5.94 -5.02
N SER A 49 -8.55 4.73 -4.65
CA SER A 49 -9.30 3.50 -4.90
C SER A 49 -9.52 2.77 -3.59
N PHE A 50 -10.72 2.26 -3.38
CA PHE A 50 -11.00 1.26 -2.35
C PHE A 50 -10.63 -0.10 -2.93
N VAL A 51 -9.87 -0.90 -2.19
CA VAL A 51 -9.34 -2.19 -2.64
C VAL A 51 -9.77 -3.27 -1.67
N GLU A 52 -10.32 -4.34 -2.21
CA GLU A 52 -10.76 -5.53 -1.49
C GLU A 52 -9.88 -6.70 -1.91
N LEU A 53 -9.39 -7.45 -0.93
CA LEU A 53 -8.53 -8.63 -1.13
C LEU A 53 -9.26 -9.83 -0.53
N ASP A 54 -9.83 -10.68 -1.38
CA ASP A 54 -10.49 -11.92 -0.99
C ASP A 54 -9.63 -13.12 -1.41
N ASN A 55 -9.04 -13.81 -0.43
CA ASN A 55 -8.24 -15.03 -0.65
C ASN A 55 -7.16 -14.91 -1.76
N VAL A 56 -6.58 -13.71 -1.91
CA VAL A 56 -5.55 -13.42 -2.93
C VAL A 56 -4.26 -14.19 -2.63
N ARG A 57 -3.83 -15.02 -3.58
CA ARG A 57 -2.55 -15.75 -3.49
C ARG A 57 -1.40 -14.89 -4.00
N VAL A 58 -0.37 -14.71 -3.17
CA VAL A 58 0.81 -13.91 -3.50
C VAL A 58 2.07 -14.75 -3.30
N PRO A 59 3.01 -14.80 -4.27
CA PRO A 59 4.28 -15.49 -4.10
C PRO A 59 5.10 -14.90 -2.94
N THR A 60 5.79 -15.74 -2.17
CA THR A 60 6.67 -15.30 -1.08
C THR A 60 7.83 -14.42 -1.56
N ALA A 61 8.26 -14.59 -2.82
CA ALA A 61 9.26 -13.75 -3.47
C ALA A 61 8.84 -12.28 -3.62
N ASN A 62 7.55 -11.96 -3.48
CA ASN A 62 7.05 -10.58 -3.52
C ASN A 62 7.17 -9.86 -2.17
N LEU A 63 7.75 -10.50 -1.16
CA LEU A 63 8.08 -9.90 0.12
C LEU A 63 9.20 -8.88 -0.04
N ILE A 64 8.94 -7.66 0.43
CA ILE A 64 9.93 -6.61 0.50
C ILE A 64 10.59 -6.66 1.87
N GLY A 65 11.89 -6.97 1.88
CA GLY A 65 12.67 -7.09 3.11
C GLY A 65 12.41 -8.41 3.84
N ALA A 66 12.52 -8.38 5.17
CA ALA A 66 12.28 -9.55 6.01
C ALA A 66 10.80 -9.60 6.45
N GLU A 67 10.30 -10.82 6.68
CA GLU A 67 8.99 -11.01 7.28
C GLU A 67 8.96 -10.32 8.65
N ASN A 68 7.82 -9.69 8.99
CA ASN A 68 7.61 -8.94 10.22
C ASN A 68 8.44 -7.65 10.37
N ALA A 69 9.24 -7.30 9.35
CA ALA A 69 10.01 -6.05 9.29
C ALA A 69 9.34 -4.97 8.41
N GLY A 70 8.03 -5.05 8.18
CA GLY A 70 7.29 -4.13 7.31
C GLY A 70 7.08 -2.74 7.89
N PHE A 71 6.84 -2.62 9.20
CA PHE A 71 6.63 -1.32 9.83
C PHE A 71 7.80 -0.33 9.68
N PRO A 72 9.07 -0.71 9.94
CA PRO A 72 10.20 0.22 9.72
C PRO A 72 10.36 0.59 8.23
N ILE A 73 10.01 -0.29 7.29
CA ILE A 73 10.03 0.01 5.85
C ILE A 73 9.03 1.14 5.54
N VAL A 74 7.80 1.05 6.06
CA VAL A 74 6.78 2.09 5.88
C VAL A 74 7.22 3.42 6.52
N MET A 75 7.72 3.36 7.75
CA MET A 75 8.17 4.56 8.48
C MET A 75 9.34 5.28 7.80
N ARG A 76 10.23 4.54 7.14
CA ARG A 76 11.33 5.14 6.37
C ARG A 76 10.83 6.06 5.26
N ASN A 77 9.72 5.71 4.61
CA ASN A 77 9.16 6.51 3.51
C ASN A 77 8.36 7.72 4.02
N PHE A 78 7.68 7.60 5.16
CA PHE A 78 6.83 8.66 5.70
C PHE A 78 7.56 9.98 5.96
N ASN A 79 8.83 9.96 6.39
CA ASN A 79 9.58 11.20 6.60
C ASN A 79 9.73 12.01 5.30
N LYS A 80 10.00 11.33 4.18
CA LYS A 80 10.11 11.97 2.87
C LYS A 80 8.75 12.47 2.38
N GLU A 81 7.70 11.66 2.53
CA GLU A 81 6.34 12.03 2.12
C GLU A 81 5.84 13.27 2.87
N ARG A 82 6.06 13.33 4.19
CA ARG A 82 5.73 14.50 5.02
C ARG A 82 6.42 15.77 4.53
N PHE A 83 7.70 15.68 4.20
CA PHE A 83 8.45 16.82 3.66
C PHE A 83 7.88 17.29 2.32
N ILE A 84 7.61 16.36 1.39
CA ILE A 84 7.01 16.68 0.08
C ILE A 84 5.64 17.33 0.26
N MET A 85 4.82 16.84 1.19
CA MET A 85 3.54 17.45 1.49
C MET A 85 3.68 18.87 2.05
N ALA A 86 4.61 19.08 3.00
CA ALA A 86 4.82 20.40 3.60
C ALA A 86 5.24 21.45 2.56
N VAL A 87 6.13 21.10 1.62
CA VAL A 87 6.59 22.01 0.57
C VAL A 87 5.58 22.15 -0.56
N GLY A 88 4.99 21.04 -1.02
CA GLY A 88 4.12 21.01 -2.20
C GLY A 88 2.73 21.61 -1.99
N TYR A 89 2.31 21.76 -0.74
CA TYR A 89 1.01 22.36 -0.38
C TYR A 89 1.14 23.67 0.40
N HIS A 90 2.34 24.24 0.49
CA HIS A 90 2.51 25.60 0.97
C HIS A 90 1.96 26.56 -0.09
N ARG A 91 0.75 27.06 0.15
CA ARG A 91 0.15 28.19 -0.56
C ARG A 91 0.22 29.42 0.34
#